data_AF-A0A7C1JZ08-F1
#
_entry.id   AF-A0A7C1JZ08-F1
#
_cell.length_a   1.000
_cell.length_b   1.000
_cell.length_c   1.000
_cell.angle_alpha   90.00
_cell.angle_beta   90.00
_cell.angle_gamma   90.00
#
_symmetry.space_group_name_H-M   'P 1'
#
loop_
_entity.id
_entity.type
_entity.pdbx_description
1 polymer ?
#
loop_
_entity_poly.entity_id
_entity_poly.type
_entity_poly.pdbx_seq_one_letter_code
_entity_poly.pdbx_strand_id
1 'polypeptide(L)' 'MPLTLIAMKGHPATGKSAVAEALARRLRIPLIDKDDIKDHVLDLPNA' A
#
# COMPACT_ATOMS: atom_id res chain seq x y z
N MET A 1 8.62 20.99 -7.65
CA MET A 1 7.66 20.39 -6.69
C MET A 1 8.44 19.48 -5.76
N PRO A 2 8.28 19.57 -4.43
CA PRO A 2 8.99 18.69 -3.51
C PRO A 2 8.46 17.25 -3.62
N LEU A 3 9.35 16.28 -3.49
CA LEU A 3 8.97 14.88 -3.34
C LEU A 3 8.22 14.71 -2.01
N THR A 4 7.02 14.14 -2.05
CA THR A 4 6.16 13.95 -0.87
C THR A 4 5.93 12.46 -0.65
N LEU A 5 6.25 11.97 0.56
CA LEU A 5 5.95 10.61 0.99
C LEU A 5 4.65 10.59 1.81
N ILE A 6 3.70 9.76 1.40
CA ILE A 6 2.45 9.53 2.13
C ILE A 6 2.52 8.11 2.73
N ALA A 7 2.55 8.01 4.05
CA ALA A 7 2.67 6.74 4.77
C ALA A 7 1.39 6.41 5.54
N MET A 8 0.83 5.21 5.32
CA MET A 8 -0.35 4.73 6.03
C MET A 8 0.05 3.93 7.28
N LYS A 9 -0.62 4.15 8.42
CA LYS A 9 -0.37 3.45 9.69
C LYS A 9 -1.66 2.97 10.35
N GLY A 10 -1.58 1.88 11.11
CA GLY A 10 -2.68 1.27 11.88
C GLY A 10 -2.55 -0.25 11.98
N HIS A 11 -3.40 -0.90 12.78
CA HIS A 11 -3.40 -2.34 13.02
C HIS A 11 -3.80 -3.16 11.79
N PRO A 12 -3.45 -4.46 11.68
CA PRO A 12 -3.98 -5.34 10.64
C PRO A 12 -5.52 -5.23 10.52
N ALA A 13 -6.05 -5.39 9.30
CA ALA A 13 -7.48 -5.31 8.99
C ALA A 13 -8.20 -3.97 9.27
N THR A 14 -7.50 -2.85 9.54
CA THR A 14 -8.13 -1.52 9.69
C THR A 14 -8.36 -0.76 8.38
N GLY A 15 -8.31 -1.43 7.21
CA GLY A 15 -8.59 -0.80 5.90
C GLY A 15 -7.48 0.06 5.28
N LYS A 16 -6.25 0.02 5.81
CA LYS A 16 -5.12 0.85 5.34
C LYS A 16 -4.78 0.64 3.87
N SER A 17 -4.67 -0.61 3.41
CA SER A 17 -4.35 -0.93 2.02
C SER A 17 -5.45 -0.45 1.07
N ALA A 18 -6.72 -0.58 1.48
CA ALA A 18 -7.86 -0.06 0.70
C ALA A 18 -7.80 1.48 0.52
N VAL A 19 -7.48 2.22 1.60
CA VAL A 19 -7.29 3.68 1.52
C VAL A 19 -6.08 4.03 0.67
N ALA A 20 -4.97 3.31 0.81
CA ALA A 20 -3.75 3.54 0.05
C ALA A 20 -3.97 3.34 -1.46
N GLU A 21 -4.66 2.26 -1.85
CA GLU A 21 -5.01 1.97 -3.25
C GLU A 21 -5.92 3.05 -3.84
N ALA A 22 -7.00 3.41 -3.13
CA ALA A 22 -7.92 4.46 -3.56
C ALA A 22 -7.19 5.80 -3.75
N LEU A 23 -6.30 6.16 -2.81
CA LEU A 23 -5.53 7.39 -2.85
C LEU A 23 -4.53 7.39 -4.02
N ALA A 24 -3.77 6.30 -4.19
CA ALA A 24 -2.80 6.15 -5.27
C ALA A 24 -3.47 6.24 -6.65
N ARG A 25 -4.60 5.57 -6.83
CA ARG A 25 -5.40 5.64 -8.06
C ARG A 25 -5.95 7.04 -8.31
N ARG A 26 -6.47 7.70 -7.27
CA ARG A 26 -7.09 9.04 -7.40
C ARG A 26 -6.07 10.13 -7.73
N LEU A 27 -4.87 10.04 -7.15
CA LEU A 27 -3.78 10.99 -7.35
C LEU A 27 -2.83 10.61 -8.50
N ARG A 28 -2.98 9.40 -9.06
CA ARG A 28 -2.09 8.82 -10.09
C ARG A 28 -0.62 8.81 -9.64
N ILE A 29 -0.40 8.37 -8.40
CA ILE A 29 0.94 8.22 -7.82
C ILE A 29 1.29 6.75 -7.61
N PRO A 30 2.58 6.39 -7.56
CA PRO A 30 3.00 5.03 -7.23
C PRO A 30 2.53 4.63 -5.82
N LEU A 31 2.21 3.34 -5.65
CA LEU A 31 1.91 2.73 -4.36
C LEU A 31 3.00 1.70 -4.02
N ILE A 32 3.48 1.74 -2.78
CA ILE A 32 4.38 0.73 -2.21
C ILE A 32 3.64 0.13 -1.02
N ASP A 33 3.20 -1.13 -1.15
CA ASP A 33 2.59 -1.90 -0.04
C ASP A 33 3.60 -2.93 0.48
N LYS A 34 3.86 -2.87 1.80
CA LYS A 34 4.82 -3.74 2.50
C LYS A 34 4.33 -5.19 2.56
N ASP A 35 3.02 -5.41 2.70
CA ASP A 35 2.48 -6.76 2.77
C ASP A 35 2.46 -7.40 1.38
N ASP A 36 2.10 -6.67 0.31
CA ASP A 36 2.21 -7.17 -1.08
C ASP A 36 3.63 -7.59 -1.45
N ILE A 37 4.63 -6.76 -1.11
CA ILE A 37 6.05 -7.09 -1.37
C ILE A 37 6.45 -8.35 -0.62
N LYS A 38 6.07 -8.45 0.65
CA LYS A 38 6.39 -9.61 1.48
C LYS A 38 5.74 -10.88 0.92
N ASP A 39 4.48 -10.82 0.51
CA ASP A 39 3.75 -11.96 -0.03
C ASP A 39 4.34 -12.40 -1.37
N HIS A 40 4.74 -11.44 -2.22
CA HIS A 40 5.44 -11.71 -3.48
C HIS A 40 6.83 -12.35 -3.26
N VAL A 41 7.61 -11.84 -2.31
CA VAL A 41 8.96 -12.37 -2.00
C VAL A 41 8.90 -13.77 -1.39
N LEU A 42 7.85 -14.08 -0.64
CA LEU A 42 7.68 -15.36 0.03
C LEU A 42 6.90 -16.39 -0.82
N ASP A 43 6.51 -16.05 -2.05
CA ASP A 43 5.66 -16.88 -2.93
C ASP A 43 4.39 -17.36 -2.21
N LEU A 44 3.80 -16.47 -1.40
CA LEU A 44 2.57 -16.77 -0.67
C LEU A 44 1.39 -16.68 -1.64
N PRO A 45 0.41 -17.61 -1.57
CA PRO A 45 -0.80 -17.49 -2.36
C PRO A 45 -1.53 -16.19 -1.98
N ASN A 46 -2.09 -15.49 -2.98
CA ASN A 46 -2.90 -14.30 -2.77
C ASN A 46 -4.03 -14.62 -1.77
N ALA A 47 -4.04 -13.92 -0.64
CA ALA A 47 -5.02 -14.08 0.43
C ALA A 47 -6.34 -13.34 0.16
#